data_AF-A0A3M2DAB7-F1
#
_entry.id   AF-A0A3M2DAB7-F1
#
_cell.length_a   1.000
_cell.length_b   1.000
_cell.length_c   1.000
_cell.angle_alpha   90.00
_cell.angle_beta   90.00
_cell.angle_gamma   90.00
#
_symmetry.space_group_name_H-M   'P 1'
#
loop_
_entity.id
_entity.type
_entity.pdbx_description
1 polymer ?
#
loop_
_entity_poly.entity_id
_entity_poly.type
_entity_poly.pdbx_seq_one_letter_code
_entity_poly.pdbx_strand_id
1 'polypeptide(L)'
;MSARGHRLGQEEQFCRHPQSNRLAHGSFIPHWAAIEHMAAFPVEDRSSCGTGGLAGLSFYVTMHFSTLHPVRLSKTRFLAGVQCLKRLYLEVHAPELAAAVDAERQIMLDMGKEVGEKARERFPGGQLIKESHRQTEAALHRTADLMRDVSVPAIYEGAFLWQHIVVRADILERVDGDRWRLIEVKAATKVKNGYLDDLAIQELVIRGAGYVLEQCCLMHVNTEYVYQGGEVDLSQLFTIVDVTAAVRQRRSQVIRQVRLMKTMLQRPEPPAIEPDDHCHTPYTCPFWDHCTSGKPARWIHRLPGSRQSIRQLAARGIETIDEIPVTVPLSLAQRRVKDNVEWISPDLLTHLQALEHPIHHLDFETMMPAVPIYANTRPYRPIPVQWSNHIEMEDGSIRHDEYLAEQASDPRRELTEALLRSLGDRGSICVYSEYERHVLLSLGELFPDLRGAIQRVVQRLWDLLSVIQQHYYHPAFNGSFSMKSVLPALIPDLSYSRLVIGHGALASATYKKMVFEETDLVERLRMATALREYCGRDTWGMVELRRILLAKAMHAYSTQARGSDS
;
A
#
# COMPACT_ATOMS: atom_id res chain seq x y z
N MET A 1 -4.63 64.73 4.41
CA MET A 1 -3.36 65.03 5.11
C MET A 1 -2.51 63.78 5.02
N SER A 2 -1.65 63.68 3.99
CA SER A 2 -0.18 63.86 4.07
C SER A 2 0.51 62.54 4.40
N ALA A 3 1.53 62.01 3.70
CA ALA A 3 2.14 62.35 2.42
C ALA A 3 3.12 61.20 2.05
N ARG A 4 3.20 60.93 0.74
CA ARG A 4 4.39 60.72 -0.12
C ARG A 4 5.60 59.88 0.37
N GLY A 5 6.02 58.99 -0.54
CA GLY A 5 7.40 58.50 -0.65
C GLY A 5 7.66 57.74 -1.96
N HIS A 6 7.75 58.47 -3.08
CA HIS A 6 8.19 57.99 -4.40
C HIS A 6 9.73 58.04 -4.57
N ARG A 7 10.29 57.11 -5.36
CA ARG A 7 11.41 57.23 -6.33
C ARG A 7 11.43 55.89 -7.13
N LEU A 8 11.24 55.73 -8.45
CA LEU A 8 11.76 56.35 -9.70
C LEU A 8 13.31 56.37 -9.72
N GLY A 9 14.05 55.86 -10.72
CA GLY A 9 13.75 55.30 -12.05
C GLY A 9 15.06 54.93 -12.81
N GLN A 10 14.97 54.80 -14.14
CA GLN A 10 15.96 54.40 -15.20
C GLN A 10 15.88 52.91 -15.57
N GLU A 11 15.27 52.45 -16.68
CA GLU A 11 15.29 52.84 -18.12
C GLU A 11 16.68 52.87 -18.76
N GLU A 12 16.97 51.84 -19.58
CA GLU A 12 17.60 52.02 -20.90
C GLU A 12 17.19 50.87 -21.85
N GLN A 13 16.67 51.26 -23.01
CA GLN A 13 16.31 50.48 -24.20
C GLN A 13 17.42 50.58 -25.26
N PHE A 14 17.25 49.82 -26.36
CA PHE A 14 17.95 49.83 -27.68
C PHE A 14 19.05 48.74 -27.83
N CYS A 15 19.19 47.98 -28.93
CA CYS A 15 18.56 48.00 -30.25
C CYS A 15 18.66 46.62 -30.96
N ARG A 16 17.93 46.45 -32.06
CA ARG A 16 17.76 45.24 -32.91
C ARG A 16 18.82 45.12 -34.04
N HIS A 17 19.13 43.86 -34.41
CA HIS A 17 19.33 43.29 -35.78
C HIS A 17 20.52 43.73 -36.70
N PRO A 18 20.82 43.04 -37.84
CA PRO A 18 20.83 41.60 -38.22
C PRO A 18 22.07 41.19 -39.10
N GLN A 19 22.01 40.03 -39.79
CA GLN A 19 22.83 39.49 -40.92
C GLN A 19 24.03 38.59 -40.56
N SER A 20 23.96 37.27 -40.78
CA SER A 20 24.08 36.46 -42.03
C SER A 20 25.52 36.23 -42.51
N ASN A 21 26.00 34.98 -42.47
CA ASN A 21 26.70 34.41 -43.63
C ASN A 21 26.72 32.87 -43.63
N ARG A 22 26.56 32.32 -44.84
CA ARG A 22 26.64 30.90 -45.21
C ARG A 22 28.10 30.45 -45.32
N LEU A 23 28.32 29.13 -45.25
CA LEU A 23 29.21 28.25 -46.05
C LEU A 23 29.29 26.90 -45.27
N ALA A 24 28.61 25.82 -45.68
CA ALA A 24 28.91 24.84 -46.73
C ALA A 24 30.00 23.79 -46.38
N HIS A 25 29.59 22.51 -46.54
CA HIS A 25 30.34 21.24 -46.65
C HIS A 25 30.85 20.52 -45.38
N GLY A 26 30.48 19.23 -45.28
CA GLY A 26 31.14 18.27 -44.39
C GLY A 26 30.31 17.05 -44.01
N SER A 27 29.92 16.23 -44.99
CA SER A 27 29.33 14.90 -44.79
C SER A 27 30.29 13.98 -44.01
N PHE A 28 29.82 13.33 -42.94
CA PHE A 28 30.55 12.21 -42.32
C PHE A 28 29.57 11.07 -41.97
N ILE A 29 29.65 10.01 -42.77
CA ILE A 29 29.10 8.67 -42.54
C ILE A 29 30.32 7.77 -42.26
N PRO A 30 30.31 6.92 -41.22
CA PRO A 30 31.17 5.76 -41.19
C PRO A 30 30.38 4.49 -41.54
N HIS A 31 30.76 3.90 -42.67
CA HIS A 31 30.58 2.50 -43.03
C HIS A 31 31.06 1.56 -41.92
N TRP A 32 30.31 0.49 -41.65
CA TRP A 32 30.85 -0.86 -41.73
C TRP A 32 29.74 -1.83 -42.12
N ALA A 33 30.04 -2.64 -43.15
CA ALA A 33 29.17 -3.63 -43.73
C ALA A 33 29.50 -5.03 -43.20
N ALA A 34 28.46 -5.85 -43.22
CA ALA A 34 28.38 -7.30 -43.33
C ALA A 34 29.68 -8.11 -43.54
N ILE A 35 29.79 -9.21 -42.79
CA ILE A 35 30.31 -10.48 -43.30
C ILE A 35 29.37 -11.59 -42.81
N GLU A 36 28.59 -12.15 -43.74
CA GLU A 36 28.05 -13.51 -43.67
C GLU A 36 29.09 -14.48 -44.26
N HIS A 37 29.21 -15.69 -43.70
CA HIS A 37 29.53 -16.89 -44.50
C HIS A 37 29.06 -18.17 -43.78
N MET A 38 28.01 -18.75 -44.36
CA MET A 38 27.74 -20.16 -44.68
C MET A 38 28.56 -21.27 -44.01
N ALA A 39 27.85 -22.29 -43.50
CA ALA A 39 28.11 -23.69 -43.85
C ALA A 39 26.83 -24.54 -43.63
N ALA A 40 26.23 -24.96 -44.73
CA ALA A 40 25.22 -26.02 -44.78
C ALA A 40 25.93 -27.38 -44.89
N PHE A 41 25.45 -28.40 -44.17
CA PHE A 41 25.87 -29.79 -44.36
C PHE A 41 24.72 -30.59 -45.02
N PRO A 42 25.04 -31.50 -45.96
CA PRO A 42 24.05 -32.25 -46.71
C PRO A 42 23.60 -33.54 -46.00
N VAL A 43 22.44 -34.03 -46.44
CA VAL A 43 21.84 -35.33 -46.13
C VAL A 43 22.33 -36.35 -47.15
N GLU A 44 22.75 -37.53 -46.70
CA GLU A 44 22.73 -38.74 -47.54
C GLU A 44 22.58 -40.02 -46.69
N ASP A 45 21.92 -41.00 -47.31
CA ASP A 45 21.25 -42.17 -46.76
C ASP A 45 22.03 -43.48 -47.08
N ARG A 46 21.72 -44.53 -46.31
CA ARG A 46 21.88 -45.99 -46.57
C ARG A 46 23.23 -46.74 -46.49
N SER A 47 23.18 -47.68 -45.53
CA SER A 47 23.45 -49.14 -45.65
C SER A 47 24.89 -49.68 -45.69
N SER A 48 25.26 -50.51 -44.70
CA SER A 48 25.47 -51.98 -44.85
C SER A 48 26.23 -52.60 -43.66
N CYS A 49 26.01 -53.91 -43.47
CA CYS A 49 26.47 -54.79 -42.39
C CYS A 49 27.99 -54.86 -42.15
N GLY A 50 28.38 -55.22 -40.92
CA GLY A 50 29.71 -55.79 -40.64
C GLY A 50 30.07 -55.90 -39.16
N THR A 51 30.16 -57.13 -38.67
CA THR A 51 30.54 -57.60 -37.34
C THR A 51 31.95 -57.21 -36.88
N GLY A 52 32.17 -57.05 -35.57
CA GLY A 52 33.51 -57.14 -34.96
C GLY A 52 33.62 -56.35 -33.65
N GLY A 53 33.97 -57.02 -32.55
CA GLY A 53 33.96 -56.45 -31.21
C GLY A 53 35.23 -55.71 -30.81
N LEU A 54 35.13 -55.07 -29.64
CA LEU A 54 36.12 -54.87 -28.56
C LEU A 54 36.11 -53.45 -27.98
N ALA A 55 35.70 -53.41 -26.70
CA ALA A 55 36.21 -52.59 -25.61
C ALA A 55 36.64 -51.14 -25.91
N GLY A 56 35.78 -50.20 -25.50
CA GLY A 56 36.13 -48.80 -25.29
C GLY A 56 35.15 -48.16 -24.31
N LEU A 57 35.53 -48.07 -23.04
CA LEU A 57 34.86 -47.26 -22.02
C LEU A 57 34.95 -45.78 -22.43
N SER A 58 33.94 -45.29 -23.14
CA SER A 58 33.75 -43.86 -23.40
C SER A 58 32.83 -43.30 -22.33
N PHE A 59 33.41 -42.64 -21.33
CA PHE A 59 32.68 -41.76 -20.43
C PHE A 59 32.08 -40.63 -21.28
N TYR A 60 30.79 -40.74 -21.61
CA TYR A 60 30.00 -39.60 -22.06
C TYR A 60 29.87 -38.64 -20.88
N VAL A 61 30.78 -37.67 -20.81
CA VAL A 61 30.51 -36.41 -20.09
C VAL A 61 29.46 -35.70 -20.95
N THR A 62 28.20 -35.91 -20.61
CA THR A 62 27.10 -35.07 -21.09
C THR A 62 27.35 -33.68 -20.52
N MET A 63 28.12 -32.86 -21.23
CA MET A 63 28.10 -31.42 -21.01
C MET A 63 26.71 -30.94 -21.40
N HIS A 64 25.79 -30.98 -20.43
CA HIS A 64 24.64 -30.10 -20.42
C HIS A 64 25.18 -28.68 -20.32
N PHE A 65 25.55 -28.11 -21.46
CA PHE A 65 25.43 -26.67 -21.66
C PHE A 65 23.93 -26.36 -21.53
N SER A 66 23.46 -26.20 -20.29
CA SER A 66 22.28 -25.39 -20.04
C SER A 66 22.64 -24.03 -20.63
N THR A 67 22.10 -23.75 -21.81
CA THR A 67 22.02 -22.39 -22.31
C THR A 67 21.21 -21.63 -21.28
N LEU A 68 21.90 -21.02 -20.32
CA LEU A 68 21.33 -20.16 -19.29
C LEU A 68 20.66 -19.01 -20.03
N HIS A 69 19.38 -19.19 -20.36
CA HIS A 69 18.58 -18.15 -20.96
C HIS A 69 18.61 -16.98 -19.97
N PRO A 70 19.07 -15.79 -20.38
CA PRO A 70 19.21 -14.68 -19.47
C PRO A 70 17.85 -14.36 -18.87
N VAL A 71 17.73 -14.48 -17.54
CA VAL A 71 16.49 -14.22 -16.82
C VAL A 71 15.98 -12.83 -17.15
N ARG A 72 14.76 -12.76 -17.69
CA ARG A 72 14.11 -11.50 -18.04
C ARG A 72 13.70 -10.75 -16.77
N LEU A 73 14.14 -9.49 -16.68
CA LEU A 73 13.69 -8.57 -15.64
C LEU A 73 12.44 -7.80 -16.11
N SER A 74 11.53 -7.55 -15.19
CA SER A 74 10.42 -6.62 -15.36
C SER A 74 10.57 -5.45 -14.39
N LYS A 75 9.79 -4.39 -14.58
CA LYS A 75 9.65 -3.27 -13.62
C LYS A 75 9.44 -3.78 -12.19
N THR A 76 8.47 -4.68 -11.98
CA THR A 76 8.16 -5.26 -10.67
C THR A 76 9.34 -6.04 -10.09
N ARG A 77 10.00 -6.89 -10.88
CA ARG A 77 11.18 -7.67 -10.44
C ARG A 77 12.37 -6.76 -10.10
N PHE A 78 12.59 -5.72 -10.89
CA PHE A 78 13.63 -4.74 -10.58
C PHE A 78 13.37 -4.09 -9.21
N LEU A 79 12.16 -3.61 -8.95
CA LEU A 79 11.80 -3.01 -7.66
C LEU A 79 11.90 -4.00 -6.50
N ALA A 80 11.54 -5.27 -6.71
CA ALA A 80 11.75 -6.33 -5.72
C ALA A 80 13.24 -6.49 -5.37
N GLY A 81 14.12 -6.45 -6.37
CA GLY A 81 15.56 -6.52 -6.18
C GLY A 81 16.16 -5.27 -5.52
N VAL A 82 15.61 -4.08 -5.80
CA VAL A 82 15.99 -2.83 -5.11
C VAL A 82 15.69 -2.94 -3.62
N GLN A 83 14.55 -3.54 -3.26
CA GLN A 83 14.19 -3.80 -1.87
C GLN A 83 15.08 -4.89 -1.25
N CYS A 84 15.25 -6.04 -1.93
CA CYS A 84 16.08 -7.15 -1.45
C CYS A 84 16.45 -8.10 -2.59
N LEU A 85 17.75 -8.38 -2.75
CA LEU A 85 18.20 -9.35 -3.77
C LEU A 85 17.69 -10.76 -3.49
N LYS A 86 17.58 -11.16 -2.21
CA LYS A 86 17.02 -12.46 -1.83
C LYS A 86 15.54 -12.55 -2.21
N ARG A 87 14.78 -11.47 -2.02
CA ARG A 87 13.38 -11.39 -2.49
C ARG A 87 13.30 -11.60 -4.00
N LEU A 88 14.07 -10.86 -4.79
CA LEU A 88 14.08 -11.04 -6.25
C LEU A 88 14.48 -12.46 -6.67
N TYR A 89 15.48 -13.05 -6.00
CA TYR A 89 15.87 -14.43 -6.26
C TYR A 89 14.69 -15.39 -6.08
N LEU A 90 14.01 -15.29 -4.94
CA LEU A 90 12.87 -16.15 -4.62
C LEU A 90 11.68 -15.92 -5.55
N GLU A 91 11.40 -14.66 -5.97
CA GLU A 91 10.36 -14.37 -6.97
C GLU A 91 10.61 -15.02 -8.35
N VAL A 92 11.87 -15.34 -8.67
CA VAL A 92 12.25 -15.97 -9.94
C VAL A 92 12.34 -17.48 -9.81
N HIS A 93 13.00 -17.97 -8.76
CA HIS A 93 13.42 -19.37 -8.65
C HIS A 93 12.56 -20.21 -7.71
N ALA A 94 11.83 -19.59 -6.79
CA ALA A 94 10.98 -20.28 -5.82
C ALA A 94 9.71 -19.46 -5.48
N PRO A 95 8.91 -19.03 -6.48
CA PRO A 95 7.75 -18.16 -6.27
C PRO A 95 6.66 -18.81 -5.40
N GLU A 96 6.62 -20.14 -5.32
CA GLU A 96 5.72 -20.90 -4.46
C GLU A 96 5.95 -20.69 -2.96
N LEU A 97 7.13 -20.16 -2.57
CA LEU A 97 7.43 -19.80 -1.18
C LEU A 97 6.85 -18.43 -0.77
N ALA A 98 6.27 -17.69 -1.73
CA ALA A 98 5.60 -16.43 -1.45
C ALA A 98 4.28 -16.69 -0.71
N ALA A 99 3.99 -15.90 0.32
CA ALA A 99 2.66 -15.82 0.89
C ALA A 99 1.64 -15.44 -0.19
N ALA A 100 0.43 -15.97 -0.07
CA ALA A 100 -0.68 -15.58 -0.93
C ALA A 100 -0.92 -14.07 -0.84
N VAL A 101 -1.33 -13.45 -1.95
CA VAL A 101 -1.76 -12.05 -1.93
C VAL A 101 -2.99 -11.96 -1.03
N ASP A 102 -2.85 -11.26 0.09
CA ASP A 102 -3.96 -11.03 1.00
C ASP A 102 -5.00 -10.06 0.40
N ALA A 103 -6.20 -10.06 0.98
CA ALA A 103 -7.30 -9.23 0.51
C ALA A 103 -6.97 -7.73 0.58
N GLU A 104 -6.24 -7.27 1.61
CA GLU A 104 -5.82 -5.88 1.74
C GLU A 104 -4.93 -5.43 0.57
N ARG A 105 -3.97 -6.27 0.18
CA ARG A 105 -3.10 -6.00 -0.95
C ARG A 105 -3.87 -5.96 -2.26
N GLN A 106 -4.83 -6.88 -2.44
CA GLN A 106 -5.67 -6.87 -3.64
C GLN A 106 -6.50 -5.57 -3.74
N ILE A 107 -7.11 -5.12 -2.64
CA ILE A 107 -7.89 -3.87 -2.59
C ILE A 107 -7.03 -2.65 -2.97
N MET A 108 -5.79 -2.60 -2.48
CA MET A 108 -4.85 -1.54 -2.87
C MET A 108 -4.49 -1.57 -4.36
N LEU A 109 -4.36 -2.76 -4.96
CA LEU A 109 -4.11 -2.91 -6.39
C LEU A 109 -5.31 -2.47 -7.22
N ASP A 110 -6.52 -2.83 -6.80
CA ASP A 110 -7.76 -2.45 -7.49
C ASP A 110 -7.99 -0.94 -7.46
N MET A 111 -7.76 -0.29 -6.31
CA MET A 111 -7.75 1.18 -6.22
C MET A 111 -6.67 1.82 -7.11
N GLY A 112 -5.48 1.21 -7.18
CA GLY A 112 -4.42 1.64 -8.08
C GLY A 112 -4.83 1.58 -9.56
N LYS A 113 -5.55 0.51 -9.93
CA LYS A 113 -6.09 0.32 -11.28
C LYS A 113 -7.15 1.37 -11.61
N GLU A 114 -8.11 1.61 -10.72
CA GLU A 114 -9.14 2.64 -10.87
C GLU A 114 -8.53 4.04 -11.08
N VAL A 115 -7.53 4.41 -10.27
CA VAL A 115 -6.80 5.67 -10.44
C VAL A 115 -6.06 5.71 -11.78
N GLY A 116 -5.45 4.60 -12.18
CA GLY A 116 -4.76 4.47 -13.47
C GLY A 116 -5.69 4.60 -14.68
N GLU A 117 -6.91 4.06 -14.60
CA GLU A 117 -7.94 4.21 -15.61
C GLU A 117 -8.42 5.67 -15.68
N LYS A 118 -8.69 6.28 -14.51
CA LYS A 118 -9.12 7.68 -14.43
C LYS A 118 -8.06 8.68 -14.90
N ALA A 119 -6.78 8.36 -14.69
CA ALA A 119 -5.67 9.19 -15.17
C ALA A 119 -5.58 9.24 -16.70
N ARG A 120 -5.99 8.18 -17.41
CA ARG A 120 -5.98 8.16 -18.90
C ARG A 120 -6.95 9.20 -19.47
N GLU A 121 -8.08 9.42 -18.81
CA GLU A 121 -9.08 10.41 -19.24
C GLU A 121 -8.50 11.84 -19.28
N ARG A 122 -7.40 12.12 -18.56
CA ARG A 122 -6.66 13.40 -18.61
C ARG A 122 -5.99 13.66 -19.97
N PHE A 123 -5.77 12.62 -20.79
CA PHE A 123 -5.02 12.68 -22.05
C PHE A 123 -5.88 12.21 -23.25
N PRO A 124 -7.01 12.86 -23.55
CA PRO A 124 -7.99 12.37 -24.51
C PRO A 124 -7.38 12.06 -25.90
N GLY A 125 -7.92 11.04 -26.56
CA GLY A 125 -7.42 10.56 -27.85
C GLY A 125 -6.25 9.58 -27.78
N GLY A 126 -5.73 9.29 -26.58
CA GLY A 126 -4.71 8.27 -26.40
C GLY A 126 -5.18 6.83 -26.71
N GLN A 127 -4.25 5.96 -27.10
CA GLN A 127 -4.52 4.56 -27.42
C GLN A 127 -3.96 3.61 -26.36
N LEU A 128 -4.81 2.71 -25.85
CA LEU A 128 -4.44 1.68 -24.88
C LEU A 128 -3.85 0.44 -25.57
N ILE A 129 -2.69 0.00 -25.10
CA ILE A 129 -2.15 -1.34 -25.39
C ILE A 129 -2.95 -2.38 -24.59
N LYS A 130 -3.85 -3.10 -25.27
CA LYS A 130 -4.78 -4.07 -24.65
C LYS A 130 -4.13 -5.42 -24.37
N GLU A 131 -2.99 -5.68 -25.01
CA GLU A 131 -2.23 -6.90 -24.88
C GLU A 131 -1.79 -7.13 -23.44
N SER A 132 -2.07 -8.33 -22.93
CA SER A 132 -1.72 -8.71 -21.56
C SER A 132 -0.22 -8.91 -21.38
N HIS A 133 0.23 -9.05 -20.13
CA HIS A 133 1.63 -9.37 -19.82
C HIS A 133 2.12 -10.69 -20.46
N ARG A 134 1.21 -11.61 -20.84
CA ARG A 134 1.53 -12.87 -21.54
C ARG A 134 1.79 -12.66 -23.03
N GLN A 135 1.29 -11.56 -23.60
CA GLN A 135 1.38 -11.21 -25.02
C GLN A 135 2.47 -10.14 -25.25
N THR A 136 3.65 -10.33 -24.62
CA THR A 136 4.71 -9.30 -24.61
C THR A 136 5.13 -8.88 -26.01
N GLU A 137 5.32 -9.81 -26.96
CA GLU A 137 5.76 -9.46 -28.32
C GLU A 137 4.71 -8.65 -29.08
N ALA A 138 3.43 -9.04 -28.99
CA ALA A 138 2.33 -8.29 -29.59
C ALA A 138 2.23 -6.87 -28.99
N ALA A 139 2.38 -6.73 -27.67
CA ALA A 139 2.40 -5.43 -27.00
C ALA A 139 3.55 -4.54 -27.49
N LEU A 140 4.75 -5.11 -27.68
CA LEU A 140 5.92 -4.40 -28.21
C LEU A 140 5.68 -3.91 -29.65
N HIS A 141 5.16 -4.79 -30.52
CA HIS A 141 4.85 -4.45 -31.90
C HIS A 141 3.80 -3.34 -31.99
N ARG A 142 2.69 -3.48 -31.25
CA ARG A 142 1.63 -2.48 -31.21
C ARG A 142 2.12 -1.14 -30.68
N THR A 143 2.95 -1.14 -29.64
CA THR A 143 3.57 0.08 -29.13
C THR A 143 4.44 0.75 -30.20
N ALA A 144 5.29 -0.02 -30.90
CA ALA A 144 6.15 0.52 -31.95
C ALA A 144 5.37 1.09 -33.16
N ASP A 145 4.23 0.50 -33.53
CA ASP A 145 3.32 1.05 -34.55
C ASP A 145 2.77 2.42 -34.10
N LEU A 146 2.25 2.51 -32.88
CA LEU A 146 1.67 3.74 -32.34
C LEU A 146 2.71 4.84 -32.13
N MET A 147 3.94 4.49 -31.74
CA MET A 147 5.02 5.45 -31.59
C MET A 147 5.34 6.16 -32.93
N ARG A 148 5.25 5.43 -34.05
CA ARG A 148 5.47 5.94 -35.42
C ARG A 148 4.30 6.76 -35.96
N ASP A 149 3.08 6.50 -35.50
CA ASP A 149 1.90 7.25 -35.90
C ASP A 149 1.84 8.61 -35.19
N VAL A 150 2.21 9.67 -35.92
CA VAL A 150 2.24 11.06 -35.42
C VAL A 150 0.87 11.59 -35.01
N SER A 151 -0.22 10.97 -35.44
CA SER A 151 -1.58 11.36 -35.06
C SER A 151 -1.95 10.91 -33.63
N VAL A 152 -1.20 9.97 -33.05
CA VAL A 152 -1.46 9.43 -31.71
C VAL A 152 -0.90 10.39 -30.65
N PRO A 153 -1.75 11.07 -29.86
CA PRO A 153 -1.30 12.07 -28.90
C PRO A 153 -0.80 11.43 -27.59
N ALA A 154 -1.27 10.23 -27.26
CA ALA A 154 -0.83 9.49 -26.09
C ALA A 154 -0.92 7.97 -26.29
N ILE A 155 -0.08 7.22 -25.59
CA ILE A 155 -0.12 5.75 -25.53
C ILE A 155 -0.25 5.35 -24.06
N TYR A 156 -1.25 4.53 -23.75
CA TYR A 156 -1.43 3.98 -22.40
C TYR A 156 -0.89 2.56 -22.31
N GLU A 157 -0.20 2.28 -21.22
CA GLU A 157 0.44 0.99 -20.95
C GLU A 157 1.41 0.52 -22.05
N GLY A 158 2.13 1.47 -22.66
CA GLY A 158 3.09 1.25 -23.74
C GLY A 158 4.22 0.31 -23.33
N ALA A 159 4.48 -0.75 -24.11
CA ALA A 159 5.47 -1.78 -23.79
C ALA A 159 6.83 -1.53 -24.47
N PHE A 160 7.91 -1.71 -23.72
CA PHE A 160 9.28 -1.53 -24.20
C PHE A 160 10.20 -2.64 -23.71
N LEU A 161 11.17 -3.01 -24.55
CA LEU A 161 12.16 -4.04 -24.26
C LEU A 161 13.55 -3.52 -24.61
N TRP A 162 14.48 -3.60 -23.64
CA TRP A 162 15.87 -3.31 -23.88
C TRP A 162 16.76 -4.16 -22.96
N GLN A 163 17.79 -4.80 -23.53
CA GLN A 163 18.70 -5.71 -22.80
C GLN A 163 17.97 -6.73 -21.91
N HIS A 164 16.93 -7.40 -22.41
CA HIS A 164 16.10 -8.36 -21.64
C HIS A 164 15.40 -7.77 -20.39
N ILE A 165 15.14 -6.46 -20.40
CA ILE A 165 14.32 -5.78 -19.38
C ILE A 165 13.05 -5.30 -20.08
N VAL A 166 11.88 -5.74 -19.59
CA VAL A 166 10.58 -5.32 -20.11
C VAL A 166 9.94 -4.33 -19.14
N VAL A 167 9.47 -3.20 -19.66
CA VAL A 167 8.67 -2.23 -18.92
C VAL A 167 7.38 -1.91 -19.65
N ARG A 168 6.36 -1.53 -18.90
CA ARG A 168 5.14 -0.92 -19.42
C ARG A 168 4.98 0.45 -18.77
N ALA A 169 4.95 1.48 -19.61
CA ALA A 169 4.76 2.87 -19.20
C ALA A 169 3.26 3.16 -19.05
N ASP A 170 2.84 3.70 -17.91
CA ASP A 170 1.42 3.96 -17.66
C ASP A 170 0.84 4.91 -18.71
N ILE A 171 1.49 6.06 -18.94
CA ILE A 171 1.13 7.03 -19.97
C ILE A 171 2.40 7.57 -20.64
N LEU A 172 2.41 7.56 -21.97
CA LEU A 172 3.35 8.30 -22.80
C LEU A 172 2.58 9.36 -23.58
N GLU A 173 2.82 10.63 -23.26
CA GLU A 173 2.22 11.78 -23.93
C GLU A 173 3.19 12.32 -24.98
N ARG A 174 2.71 12.51 -26.22
CA ARG A 174 3.50 13.09 -27.30
C ARG A 174 3.61 14.59 -27.09
N VAL A 175 4.83 15.10 -26.98
CA VAL A 175 5.08 16.53 -26.77
C VAL A 175 5.25 17.25 -28.10
N ASP A 176 6.13 16.72 -28.97
CA ASP A 176 6.37 17.23 -30.32
C ASP A 176 7.08 16.16 -31.15
N GLY A 177 6.56 15.86 -32.35
CA GLY A 177 7.15 14.88 -33.25
C GLY A 177 7.42 13.54 -32.56
N ASP A 178 8.70 13.19 -32.42
CA ASP A 178 9.21 11.97 -31.81
C ASP A 178 9.58 12.10 -30.32
N ARG A 179 9.31 13.26 -29.70
CA ARG A 179 9.59 13.54 -28.28
C ARG A 179 8.38 13.23 -27.41
N TRP A 180 8.64 12.50 -26.33
CA TRP A 180 7.61 12.00 -25.42
C TRP A 180 7.84 12.44 -23.97
N ARG A 181 6.75 12.64 -23.25
CA ARG A 181 6.72 12.74 -21.79
C ARG A 181 6.27 11.40 -21.23
N LEU A 182 7.13 10.77 -20.43
CA LEU A 182 6.81 9.58 -19.65
C LEU A 182 6.10 10.00 -18.36
N ILE A 183 4.92 9.46 -18.09
CA ILE A 183 4.14 9.76 -16.89
C ILE A 183 3.83 8.45 -16.18
N GLU A 184 4.35 8.29 -14.96
CA GLU A 184 3.99 7.19 -14.06
C GLU A 184 2.87 7.64 -13.12
N VAL A 185 1.78 6.87 -13.07
CA VAL A 185 0.58 7.20 -12.28
C VAL A 185 0.64 6.46 -10.94
N LYS A 186 0.42 7.17 -9.84
CA LYS A 186 0.34 6.57 -8.50
C LYS A 186 -0.95 7.00 -7.80
N ALA A 187 -1.67 6.04 -7.24
CA ALA A 187 -2.73 6.23 -6.23
C ALA A 187 -2.14 6.67 -4.87
N ALA A 188 -1.26 7.66 -4.92
CA ALA A 188 -0.59 8.26 -3.79
C ALA A 188 -0.88 9.76 -3.76
N THR A 189 -0.54 10.41 -2.66
CA THR A 189 -0.81 11.84 -2.45
C THR A 189 0.43 12.72 -2.68
N LYS A 190 1.60 12.10 -2.83
CA LYS A 190 2.88 12.79 -3.05
C LYS A 190 3.91 11.86 -3.68
N VAL A 191 4.96 12.47 -4.23
CA VAL A 191 6.15 11.77 -4.72
C VAL A 191 6.90 11.10 -3.57
N LYS A 192 7.30 9.84 -3.75
CA LYS A 192 8.15 9.07 -2.82
C LYS A 192 9.42 8.65 -3.53
N ASN A 193 10.53 8.52 -2.79
CA ASN A 193 11.83 8.15 -3.35
C ASN A 193 11.80 6.85 -4.17
N GLY A 194 11.05 5.82 -3.72
CA GLY A 194 10.92 4.56 -4.46
C GLY A 194 10.24 4.69 -5.83
N TYR A 195 9.43 5.73 -6.06
CA TYR A 195 8.81 5.97 -7.37
C TYR A 195 9.82 6.50 -8.40
N LEU A 196 10.93 7.07 -7.92
CA LEU A 196 11.98 7.57 -8.80
C LEU A 196 12.85 6.43 -9.33
N ASP A 197 13.01 5.35 -8.57
CA ASP A 197 13.68 4.12 -9.05
C ASP A 197 12.82 3.42 -10.11
N ASP A 198 11.49 3.44 -9.94
CA ASP A 198 10.50 2.95 -10.90
C ASP A 198 10.60 3.70 -12.24
N LEU A 199 10.53 5.04 -12.22
CA LEU A 199 10.72 5.83 -13.43
C LEU A 199 12.11 5.68 -14.03
N ALA A 200 13.16 5.53 -13.21
CA ALA A 200 14.53 5.41 -13.72
C ALA A 200 14.78 4.11 -14.50
N ILE A 201 14.18 2.98 -14.09
CA ILE A 201 14.28 1.76 -14.90
C ILE A 201 13.49 1.88 -16.21
N GLN A 202 12.33 2.54 -16.19
CA GLN A 202 11.54 2.77 -17.39
C GLN A 202 12.25 3.71 -18.38
N GLU A 203 12.78 4.81 -17.87
CA GLU A 203 13.56 5.79 -18.62
C GLU A 203 14.77 5.15 -19.31
N LEU A 204 15.50 4.30 -18.58
CA LEU A 204 16.64 3.55 -19.11
C LEU A 204 16.21 2.63 -20.27
N VAL A 205 15.12 1.89 -20.11
CA VAL A 205 14.65 0.93 -21.12
C VAL A 205 14.11 1.64 -22.36
N ILE A 206 13.29 2.67 -22.19
CA ILE A 206 12.67 3.41 -23.30
C ILE A 206 13.72 4.12 -24.13
N ARG A 207 14.68 4.81 -23.49
CA ARG A 207 15.81 5.42 -24.21
C ARG A 207 16.72 4.39 -24.85
N GLY A 208 16.99 3.29 -24.14
CA GLY A 208 17.78 2.19 -24.68
C GLY A 208 17.17 1.58 -25.94
N ALA A 209 15.84 1.56 -26.03
CA ALA A 209 15.09 1.14 -27.21
C ALA A 209 15.08 2.19 -28.35
N GLY A 210 15.76 3.33 -28.19
CA GLY A 210 15.94 4.35 -29.22
C GLY A 210 14.95 5.52 -29.19
N TYR A 211 14.06 5.59 -28.19
CA TYR A 211 13.05 6.64 -28.11
C TYR A 211 13.51 7.87 -27.31
N VAL A 212 13.06 9.06 -27.71
CA VAL A 212 13.41 10.33 -27.08
C VAL A 212 12.38 10.69 -26.01
N LEU A 213 12.81 10.65 -24.75
CA LEU A 213 12.04 11.20 -23.63
C LEU A 213 12.46 12.65 -23.36
N GLU A 214 11.54 13.59 -23.49
CA GLU A 214 11.76 14.99 -23.09
C GLU A 214 11.72 15.08 -21.55
N GLN A 215 10.65 14.53 -20.97
CA GLN A 215 10.35 14.61 -19.55
C GLN A 215 9.98 13.25 -18.96
N CYS A 216 10.24 13.10 -17.66
CA CYS A 216 9.74 12.03 -16.80
C CYS A 216 8.96 12.66 -15.65
N CYS A 217 7.69 12.31 -15.54
CA CYS A 217 6.75 12.90 -14.60
C CYS A 217 6.12 11.83 -13.72
N LEU A 218 5.79 12.22 -12.48
CA LEU A 218 4.89 11.46 -11.62
C LEU A 218 3.55 12.16 -11.57
N MET A 219 2.48 11.41 -11.84
CA MET A 219 1.11 11.84 -11.65
C MET A 219 0.56 11.23 -10.37
N HIS A 220 0.07 12.06 -9.47
CA HIS A 220 -0.48 11.62 -8.19
C HIS A 220 -1.78 12.36 -7.87
N VAL A 221 -2.56 11.81 -6.95
CA VAL A 221 -3.84 12.38 -6.55
C VAL A 221 -3.61 13.62 -5.69
N ASN A 222 -4.37 14.68 -5.96
CA ASN A 222 -4.38 15.92 -5.20
C ASN A 222 -5.44 15.87 -4.09
N THR A 223 -5.02 15.77 -2.83
CA THR A 223 -5.94 15.70 -1.68
C THR A 223 -6.62 17.03 -1.35
N GLU A 224 -6.21 18.14 -1.98
CA GLU A 224 -6.86 19.44 -1.82
C GLU A 224 -8.05 19.63 -2.77
N TYR A 225 -8.21 18.75 -3.77
CA TYR A 225 -9.33 18.80 -4.69
C TYR A 225 -10.66 18.56 -3.95
N VAL A 226 -11.58 19.52 -4.06
CA VAL A 226 -12.95 19.42 -3.53
C VAL A 226 -13.91 19.20 -4.69
N TYR A 227 -14.55 18.03 -4.70
CA TYR A 227 -15.57 17.72 -5.70
C TYR A 227 -16.90 18.43 -5.37
N GLN A 228 -17.45 19.15 -6.35
CA GLN A 228 -18.67 19.97 -6.18
C GLN A 228 -19.97 19.27 -6.61
N GLY A 229 -19.89 18.01 -7.05
CA GLY A 229 -20.99 17.34 -7.76
C GLY A 229 -20.89 17.53 -9.28
N GLY A 230 -21.36 16.55 -10.06
CA GLY A 230 -21.24 16.56 -11.53
C GLY A 230 -20.00 15.82 -12.07
N GLU A 231 -19.39 16.32 -13.13
CA GLU A 231 -18.18 15.70 -13.69
C GLU A 231 -16.94 16.02 -12.84
N VAL A 232 -16.00 15.07 -12.79
CA VAL A 232 -14.75 15.23 -12.04
C VAL A 232 -13.75 16.02 -12.86
N ASP A 233 -13.28 17.16 -12.35
CA ASP A 233 -12.24 17.96 -13.01
C ASP A 233 -10.86 17.28 -12.84
N LEU A 234 -10.50 16.45 -13.83
CA LEU A 234 -9.26 15.67 -13.83
C LEU A 234 -8.04 16.58 -13.73
N SER A 235 -8.08 17.72 -14.43
CA SER A 235 -7.69 19.06 -13.96
C SER A 235 -6.94 19.24 -12.65
N GLN A 236 -7.78 19.16 -11.62
CA GLN A 236 -7.51 19.48 -10.24
C GLN A 236 -7.38 18.21 -9.41
N LEU A 237 -8.02 17.11 -9.82
CA LEU A 237 -7.89 15.80 -9.17
C LEU A 237 -6.44 15.31 -9.19
N PHE A 238 -5.71 15.58 -10.28
CA PHE A 238 -4.36 15.07 -10.46
C PHE A 238 -3.32 16.19 -10.51
N THR A 239 -2.22 15.96 -9.79
CA THR A 239 -0.99 16.75 -9.86
C THR A 239 0.05 15.99 -10.68
N ILE A 240 0.66 16.66 -11.66
CA ILE A 240 1.77 16.13 -12.46
C ILE A 240 3.04 16.87 -12.03
N VAL A 241 4.03 16.12 -11.54
CA VAL A 241 5.31 16.65 -11.07
C VAL A 241 6.41 16.19 -12.02
N ASP A 242 7.14 17.13 -12.63
CA ASP A 242 8.36 16.84 -13.38
C ASP A 242 9.48 16.40 -12.41
N VAL A 243 9.95 15.18 -12.59
CA VAL A 243 11.02 14.58 -11.79
C VAL A 243 12.22 14.17 -12.65
N THR A 244 12.32 14.70 -13.87
CA THR A 244 13.32 14.35 -14.88
C THR A 244 14.75 14.42 -14.34
N ALA A 245 15.10 15.51 -13.65
CA ALA A 245 16.43 15.67 -13.07
C ALA A 245 16.75 14.60 -12.02
N ALA A 246 15.80 14.32 -11.12
CA ALA A 246 15.95 13.31 -10.07
C ALA A 246 16.00 11.87 -10.61
N VAL A 247 15.30 11.59 -11.71
CA VAL A 247 15.36 10.32 -12.43
C VAL A 247 16.72 10.16 -13.12
N ARG A 248 17.21 11.18 -13.82
CA ARG A 248 18.51 11.16 -14.51
C ARG A 248 19.67 10.92 -13.54
N GLN A 249 19.63 11.51 -12.34
CA GLN A 249 20.64 11.31 -11.29
C GLN A 249 20.75 9.85 -10.82
N ARG A 250 19.69 9.05 -10.95
CA ARG A 250 19.68 7.62 -10.54
C ARG A 250 20.21 6.67 -11.60
N ARG A 251 20.39 7.11 -12.85
CA ARG A 251 20.67 6.22 -13.98
C ARG A 251 21.89 5.30 -13.76
N SER A 252 22.98 5.86 -13.23
CA SER A 252 24.20 5.10 -12.94
C SER A 252 23.97 4.01 -11.89
N GLN A 253 23.19 4.32 -10.84
CA GLN A 253 22.80 3.37 -9.80
C GLN A 253 21.91 2.26 -10.37
N VAL A 254 20.90 2.60 -11.18
CA VAL A 254 20.01 1.62 -11.81
C VAL A 254 20.79 0.66 -12.70
N ILE A 255 21.71 1.16 -13.52
CA ILE A 255 22.58 0.29 -14.36
C ILE A 255 23.39 -0.68 -13.49
N ARG A 256 23.98 -0.20 -12.39
CA ARG A 256 24.73 -1.05 -11.45
C ARG A 256 23.83 -2.10 -10.79
N GLN A 257 22.63 -1.70 -10.36
CA GLN A 257 21.64 -2.58 -9.75
C GLN A 257 21.17 -3.66 -10.73
N VAL A 258 20.85 -3.30 -11.98
CA VAL A 258 20.46 -4.25 -13.03
C VAL A 258 21.57 -5.29 -13.27
N ARG A 259 22.84 -4.87 -13.35
CA ARG A 259 23.97 -5.79 -13.51
C ARG A 259 24.07 -6.74 -12.32
N LEU A 260 24.04 -6.20 -11.10
CA LEU A 260 24.09 -6.98 -9.86
C LEU A 260 22.96 -8.01 -9.80
N MET A 261 21.73 -7.61 -10.13
CA MET A 261 20.57 -8.49 -10.15
C MET A 261 20.71 -9.60 -11.18
N LYS A 262 21.12 -9.28 -12.43
CA LYS A 262 21.32 -10.29 -13.47
C LYS A 262 22.40 -11.30 -13.10
N THR A 263 23.51 -10.84 -12.52
CA THR A 263 24.58 -11.74 -12.03
C THR A 263 24.09 -12.58 -10.86
N MET A 264 23.35 -11.99 -9.92
CA MET A 264 22.81 -12.69 -8.75
C MET A 264 21.81 -13.78 -9.16
N LEU A 265 20.94 -13.51 -10.15
CA LEU A 265 19.94 -14.46 -10.65
C LEU A 265 20.52 -15.69 -11.36
N GLN A 266 21.80 -15.65 -11.73
CA GLN A 266 22.52 -16.77 -12.36
C GLN A 266 23.15 -17.71 -11.32
N ARG A 267 23.12 -17.37 -10.03
CA ARG A 267 23.70 -18.20 -8.96
C ARG A 267 22.79 -19.39 -8.66
N PRO A 268 23.35 -20.54 -8.23
CA PRO A 268 22.57 -21.72 -7.85
C PRO A 268 21.84 -21.56 -6.51
N GLU A 269 22.28 -20.61 -5.68
CA GLU A 269 21.74 -20.38 -4.33
C GLU A 269 21.37 -18.91 -4.11
N PRO A 270 20.35 -18.63 -3.27
CA PRO A 270 19.96 -17.27 -2.93
C PRO A 270 21.10 -16.54 -2.18
N PRO A 271 21.22 -15.21 -2.32
CA PRO A 271 22.18 -14.45 -1.52
C PRO A 271 21.82 -14.53 -0.02
N ALA A 272 22.85 -14.67 0.81
CA ALA A 272 22.72 -14.65 2.28
C ALA A 272 22.37 -13.24 2.76
N ILE A 273 21.06 -12.96 2.87
CA ILE A 273 20.51 -11.71 3.41
C ILE A 273 19.55 -12.09 4.55
N GLU A 274 19.83 -11.56 5.73
CA GLU A 274 19.02 -11.73 6.93
C GLU A 274 17.78 -10.82 6.88
N PRO A 275 16.60 -11.30 7.31
CA PRO A 275 15.41 -10.45 7.40
C PRO A 275 15.63 -9.28 8.35
N ASP A 276 15.22 -8.09 7.89
CA ASP A 276 15.37 -6.84 8.62
C ASP A 276 14.31 -5.84 8.12
N ASP A 277 14.44 -4.56 8.46
CA ASP A 277 13.52 -3.47 8.07
C ASP A 277 13.19 -3.40 6.58
N HIS A 278 14.14 -3.78 5.72
CA HIS A 278 13.94 -3.83 4.28
C HIS A 278 12.82 -4.81 3.88
N CYS A 279 12.44 -5.75 4.74
CA CYS A 279 11.33 -6.68 4.49
C CYS A 279 9.96 -6.00 4.60
N HIS A 280 9.85 -4.81 5.20
CA HIS A 280 8.59 -4.09 5.37
C HIS A 280 8.54 -2.77 4.62
N THR A 281 9.65 -2.35 4.00
CA THR A 281 9.77 -1.08 3.29
C THR A 281 10.35 -1.29 1.89
N PRO A 282 9.75 -0.74 0.81
CA PRO A 282 8.52 0.07 0.79
C PRO A 282 7.22 -0.74 0.88
N TYR A 283 7.29 -2.07 0.73
CA TYR A 283 6.15 -2.98 0.84
C TYR A 283 6.53 -4.18 1.70
N THR A 284 5.56 -4.80 2.36
CA THR A 284 5.76 -6.09 3.03
C THR A 284 6.22 -7.14 2.03
N CYS A 285 7.32 -7.82 2.34
CA CYS A 285 7.92 -8.87 1.54
C CYS A 285 7.06 -10.13 1.65
N PRO A 286 6.63 -10.73 0.52
CA PRO A 286 5.80 -11.93 0.57
C PRO A 286 6.57 -13.17 1.06
N PHE A 287 7.90 -13.11 1.17
CA PHE A 287 8.74 -14.21 1.68
C PHE A 287 9.12 -14.04 3.16
N TRP A 288 8.46 -13.14 3.89
CA TRP A 288 8.74 -12.90 5.31
C TRP A 288 8.64 -14.20 6.12
N ASP A 289 7.55 -14.94 5.98
CA ASP A 289 7.32 -16.19 6.73
C ASP A 289 8.38 -17.24 6.40
N HIS A 290 8.70 -17.40 5.11
CA HIS A 290 9.76 -18.30 4.68
C HIS A 290 11.11 -17.93 5.32
N CYS A 291 11.51 -16.66 5.22
CA CYS A 291 12.82 -16.22 5.71
C CYS A 291 12.91 -16.15 7.24
N THR A 292 11.78 -16.11 7.95
CA THR A 292 11.73 -16.04 9.42
C THR A 292 11.31 -17.33 10.11
N SER A 293 10.98 -18.37 9.35
CA SER A 293 10.52 -19.68 9.85
C SER A 293 11.46 -20.32 10.88
N GLY A 294 12.78 -20.14 10.72
CA GLY A 294 13.80 -20.65 11.65
C GLY A 294 14.19 -19.68 12.77
N LYS A 295 13.54 -18.51 12.91
CA LYS A 295 13.90 -17.51 13.93
C LYS A 295 13.25 -17.83 15.29
N PRO A 296 13.90 -17.48 16.42
CA PRO A 296 13.34 -17.70 17.74
C PRO A 296 11.95 -17.08 17.92
N ALA A 297 11.10 -17.69 18.76
CA ALA A 297 9.76 -17.18 19.04
C ALA A 297 9.78 -15.75 19.62
N ARG A 298 10.81 -15.42 20.39
CA ARG A 298 11.07 -14.09 20.99
C ARG A 298 12.23 -13.38 20.29
N TRP A 299 12.40 -13.57 18.99
CA TRP A 299 13.42 -12.91 18.18
C TRP A 299 13.35 -11.38 18.32
N ILE A 300 14.50 -10.71 18.44
CA ILE A 300 14.60 -9.28 18.75
C ILE A 300 13.82 -8.38 17.78
N HIS A 301 13.67 -8.77 16.51
CA HIS A 301 12.91 -8.00 15.51
C HIS A 301 11.38 -8.08 15.69
N ARG A 302 10.88 -8.89 16.64
CA ARG A 302 9.49 -8.92 17.09
C ARG A 302 9.21 -7.92 18.23
N LEU A 303 10.24 -7.28 18.79
CA LEU A 303 10.06 -6.21 19.78
C LEU A 303 9.35 -5.01 19.12
N PRO A 304 8.34 -4.40 19.75
CA PRO A 304 7.71 -3.20 19.20
C PRO A 304 8.64 -1.98 19.28
N GLY A 305 8.34 -0.96 18.46
CA GLY A 305 8.98 0.35 18.53
C GLY A 305 9.99 0.64 17.43
N SER A 306 10.95 1.51 17.72
CA SER A 306 11.92 2.01 16.73
C SER A 306 12.77 0.89 16.16
N ARG A 307 12.65 0.71 14.85
CA ARG A 307 13.42 -0.26 14.09
C ARG A 307 14.93 -0.01 14.14
N GLN A 308 15.35 1.25 14.16
CA GLN A 308 16.76 1.60 14.34
C GLN A 308 17.31 1.11 15.69
N SER A 309 16.53 1.25 16.76
CA SER A 309 16.91 0.77 18.09
C SER A 309 17.04 -0.76 18.11
N ILE A 310 16.10 -1.47 17.46
CA ILE A 310 16.14 -2.93 17.31
C ILE A 310 17.41 -3.37 16.57
N ARG A 311 17.74 -2.72 15.44
CA ARG A 311 18.97 -3.01 14.69
C ARG A 311 20.25 -2.78 15.52
N GLN A 312 20.26 -1.75 16.37
CA GLN A 312 21.39 -1.51 17.28
C GLN A 312 21.54 -2.59 18.34
N LEU A 313 20.43 -3.15 18.84
CA LEU A 313 20.46 -4.28 19.77
C LEU A 313 20.98 -5.55 19.05
N ALA A 314 20.44 -5.86 17.86
CA ALA A 314 20.90 -6.98 17.05
C ALA A 314 22.39 -6.87 16.70
N ALA A 315 22.89 -5.68 16.34
CA ALA A 315 24.30 -5.43 16.05
C ALA A 315 25.24 -5.63 17.26
N ARG A 316 24.69 -5.64 18.49
CA ARG A 316 25.43 -5.98 19.72
C ARG A 316 25.40 -7.48 20.04
N GLY A 317 24.85 -8.31 19.16
CA GLY A 317 24.72 -9.75 19.35
C GLY A 317 23.52 -10.18 20.18
N ILE A 318 22.54 -9.29 20.41
CA ILE A 318 21.28 -9.63 21.07
C ILE A 318 20.36 -10.27 20.04
N GLU A 319 20.10 -11.57 20.18
CA GLU A 319 19.26 -12.34 19.26
C GLU A 319 17.80 -12.39 19.74
N THR A 320 17.58 -12.47 21.05
CA THR A 320 16.25 -12.58 21.65
C THR A 320 15.89 -11.36 22.51
N ILE A 321 14.59 -11.12 22.69
CA ILE A 321 14.06 -10.04 23.56
C ILE A 321 14.52 -10.23 25.01
N ASP A 322 14.73 -11.48 25.43
CA ASP A 322 15.06 -11.83 26.81
C ASP A 322 16.51 -11.45 27.18
N GLU A 323 17.40 -11.44 26.19
CA GLU A 323 18.80 -11.03 26.30
C GLU A 323 19.01 -9.52 26.43
N ILE A 324 17.96 -8.70 26.27
CA ILE A 324 18.08 -7.24 26.40
C ILE A 324 18.55 -6.89 27.83
N PRO A 325 19.71 -6.22 28.00
CA PRO A 325 20.22 -5.86 29.31
C PRO A 325 19.29 -4.88 30.04
N VAL A 326 19.21 -4.98 31.37
CA VAL A 326 18.41 -4.08 32.24
C VAL A 326 18.82 -2.61 32.10
N THR A 327 20.06 -2.33 31.71
CA THR A 327 20.58 -0.97 31.49
C THR A 327 20.04 -0.32 30.22
N VAL A 328 19.44 -1.08 29.31
CA VAL A 328 18.84 -0.53 28.09
C VAL A 328 17.51 0.14 28.45
N PRO A 329 17.33 1.44 28.17
CA PRO A 329 16.05 2.09 28.39
C PRO A 329 15.02 1.57 27.40
N LEU A 330 13.95 0.96 27.91
CA LEU A 330 12.82 0.47 27.12
C LEU A 330 11.59 1.35 27.37
N SER A 331 10.81 1.59 26.32
CA SER A 331 9.46 2.16 26.46
C SER A 331 8.56 1.25 27.30
N LEU A 332 7.44 1.77 27.80
CA LEU A 332 6.49 0.96 28.57
C LEU A 332 6.04 -0.28 27.78
N ALA A 333 5.66 -0.11 26.50
CA ALA A 333 5.26 -1.22 25.64
C ALA A 333 6.39 -2.25 25.43
N GLN A 334 7.62 -1.80 25.18
CA GLN A 334 8.78 -2.69 25.03
C GLN A 334 9.07 -3.46 26.31
N ARG A 335 8.96 -2.79 27.46
CA ARG A 335 9.12 -3.42 28.77
C ARG A 335 8.06 -4.48 29.01
N ARG A 336 6.78 -4.20 28.73
CA ARG A 336 5.70 -5.18 28.84
C ARG A 336 5.92 -6.41 27.96
N VAL A 337 6.37 -6.23 26.72
CA VAL A 337 6.73 -7.34 25.82
C VAL A 337 7.94 -8.13 26.34
N LYS A 338 8.95 -7.44 26.87
CA LYS A 338 10.12 -8.09 27.47
C LYS A 338 9.75 -8.90 28.71
N ASP A 339 9.03 -8.29 29.64
CA ASP A 339 8.63 -8.94 30.90
C ASP A 339 7.71 -10.14 30.63
N ASN A 340 6.89 -10.05 29.58
CA ASN A 340 6.06 -11.15 29.09
C ASN A 340 5.11 -11.75 30.14
N VAL A 341 4.60 -10.90 31.02
CA VAL A 341 3.63 -11.25 32.06
C VAL A 341 2.37 -10.41 31.90
N GLU A 342 1.22 -10.96 32.29
CA GLU A 342 0.00 -10.17 32.39
C GLU A 342 0.21 -9.08 33.45
N TRP A 343 -0.20 -7.85 33.11
CA TRP A 343 -0.06 -6.70 33.98
C TRP A 343 -1.37 -5.95 34.07
N ILE A 344 -1.72 -5.58 35.30
CA ILE A 344 -2.93 -4.83 35.64
C ILE A 344 -2.49 -3.64 36.51
N SER A 345 -2.85 -2.43 36.12
CA SER A 345 -2.62 -1.23 36.92
C SER A 345 -3.63 -1.15 38.08
N PRO A 346 -3.24 -0.64 39.27
CA PRO A 346 -4.17 -0.35 40.37
C PRO A 346 -5.34 0.57 39.94
N ASP A 347 -5.11 1.46 38.97
CA ASP A 347 -6.11 2.45 38.54
C ASP A 347 -7.12 1.91 37.53
N LEU A 348 -6.93 0.69 37.00
CA LEU A 348 -7.80 0.12 35.96
C LEU A 348 -9.28 0.09 36.39
N LEU A 349 -9.55 -0.27 37.65
CA LEU A 349 -10.90 -0.34 38.19
C LEU A 349 -11.59 1.03 38.16
N THR A 350 -10.90 2.06 38.64
CA THR A 350 -11.40 3.44 38.69
C THR A 350 -11.77 3.95 37.29
N HIS A 351 -10.92 3.68 36.29
CA HIS A 351 -11.19 4.10 34.92
C HIS A 351 -12.42 3.40 34.31
N LEU A 352 -12.64 2.13 34.61
CA LEU A 352 -13.79 1.36 34.10
C LEU A 352 -15.10 1.72 34.82
N GLN A 353 -15.05 2.10 36.09
CA GLN A 353 -16.22 2.53 36.88
C GLN A 353 -16.66 3.97 36.61
N ALA A 354 -15.85 4.75 35.87
CA ALA A 354 -16.18 6.12 35.52
C ALA A 354 -17.27 6.24 34.44
N LEU A 355 -17.67 5.14 33.79
CA LEU A 355 -18.74 5.17 32.78
C LEU A 355 -20.14 5.23 33.43
N GLU A 356 -21.01 6.02 32.82
CA GLU A 356 -22.39 6.23 33.26
C GLU A 356 -23.38 5.53 32.32
N HIS A 357 -24.41 4.87 32.87
CA HIS A 357 -25.44 4.21 32.08
C HIS A 357 -26.45 5.21 31.48
N PRO A 358 -27.03 4.90 30.29
CA PRO A 358 -26.71 3.76 29.43
C PRO A 358 -25.31 3.88 28.81
N ILE A 359 -24.57 2.77 28.72
CA ILE A 359 -23.24 2.74 28.12
C ILE A 359 -23.36 2.32 26.66
N HIS A 360 -23.09 3.25 25.76
CA HIS A 360 -23.07 3.02 24.32
C HIS A 360 -21.71 2.48 23.89
N HIS A 361 -21.69 1.55 22.94
CA HIS A 361 -20.47 1.00 22.33
C HIS A 361 -20.55 1.26 20.84
N LEU A 362 -19.83 2.27 20.36
CA LEU A 362 -20.00 2.83 19.02
C LEU A 362 -18.79 2.51 18.14
N ASP A 363 -19.08 2.04 16.93
CA ASP A 363 -18.10 1.80 15.87
C ASP A 363 -18.64 2.32 14.53
N PHE A 364 -17.75 2.81 13.66
CA PHE A 364 -18.08 3.23 12.29
C PHE A 364 -17.31 2.44 11.24
N GLU A 365 -18.00 2.05 10.17
CA GLU A 365 -17.32 1.72 8.91
C GLU A 365 -17.39 2.88 7.93
N THR A 366 -16.28 3.09 7.24
CA THR A 366 -16.12 4.18 6.28
C THR A 366 -15.53 3.67 4.97
N MET A 367 -15.77 4.42 3.90
CA MET A 367 -15.04 4.28 2.65
C MET A 367 -14.16 5.50 2.37
N MET A 368 -13.04 5.29 1.68
CA MET A 368 -12.06 6.33 1.36
C MET A 368 -11.70 6.30 -0.13
N PRO A 369 -12.62 6.74 -1.02
CA PRO A 369 -12.40 6.64 -2.45
C PRO A 369 -11.28 7.58 -2.91
N ALA A 370 -10.43 7.11 -3.84
CA ALA A 370 -9.39 7.93 -4.46
C ALA A 370 -10.00 8.98 -5.42
N VAL A 371 -11.12 8.63 -6.06
CA VAL A 371 -11.92 9.53 -6.90
C VAL A 371 -13.17 9.91 -6.10
N PRO A 372 -13.37 11.17 -5.69
CA PRO A 372 -14.52 11.59 -4.90
C PRO A 372 -15.85 11.28 -5.59
N ILE A 373 -16.84 10.79 -4.83
CA ILE A 373 -18.17 10.40 -5.35
C ILE A 373 -19.32 11.27 -4.85
N TYR A 374 -19.13 12.00 -3.74
CA TYR A 374 -20.16 12.88 -3.17
C TYR A 374 -19.70 14.33 -3.14
N ALA A 375 -20.61 15.27 -3.37
CA ALA A 375 -20.29 16.69 -3.30
C ALA A 375 -19.68 17.05 -1.92
N ASN A 376 -18.80 18.05 -1.90
CA ASN A 376 -18.07 18.48 -0.71
C ASN A 376 -17.20 17.37 -0.09
N THR A 377 -16.66 16.48 -0.91
CA THR A 377 -15.64 15.50 -0.50
C THR A 377 -14.33 15.70 -1.25
N ARG A 378 -13.28 15.07 -0.74
CA ARG A 378 -11.92 15.10 -1.29
C ARG A 378 -11.37 13.68 -1.39
N PRO A 379 -10.35 13.42 -2.23
CA PRO A 379 -9.74 12.11 -2.32
C PRO A 379 -9.26 11.57 -0.96
N TYR A 380 -9.49 10.28 -0.73
CA TYR A 380 -9.11 9.57 0.50
C TYR A 380 -9.72 10.12 1.80
N ARG A 381 -10.70 11.03 1.72
CA ARG A 381 -11.45 11.48 2.90
C ARG A 381 -12.37 10.34 3.35
N PRO A 382 -12.33 9.93 4.64
CA PRO A 382 -13.28 8.96 5.17
C PRO A 382 -14.72 9.47 5.04
N ILE A 383 -15.58 8.61 4.51
CA ILE A 383 -17.02 8.83 4.39
C ILE A 383 -17.70 7.72 5.20
N PRO A 384 -18.39 8.04 6.31
CA PRO A 384 -19.11 7.04 7.08
C PRO A 384 -20.28 6.50 6.26
N VAL A 385 -20.41 5.18 6.26
CA VAL A 385 -21.43 4.45 5.50
C VAL A 385 -22.19 3.46 6.37
N GLN A 386 -21.66 3.16 7.56
CA GLN A 386 -22.25 2.27 8.53
C GLN A 386 -21.87 2.71 9.94
N TRP A 387 -22.72 2.39 10.91
CA TRP A 387 -22.34 2.35 12.31
C TRP A 387 -23.09 1.23 13.03
N SER A 388 -22.49 0.75 14.12
CA SER A 388 -23.09 -0.16 15.08
C SER A 388 -23.08 0.49 16.46
N ASN A 389 -24.12 0.23 17.27
CA ASN A 389 -24.22 0.74 18.63
C ASN A 389 -24.85 -0.31 19.56
N HIS A 390 -24.02 -0.99 20.37
CA HIS A 390 -24.50 -1.82 21.48
C HIS A 390 -24.68 -0.96 22.74
N ILE A 391 -25.88 -0.99 23.32
CA ILE A 391 -26.29 -0.13 24.43
C ILE A 391 -26.54 -1.00 25.64
N GLU A 392 -25.67 -0.89 26.64
CA GLU A 392 -25.81 -1.56 27.92
C GLU A 392 -26.59 -0.66 28.89
N MET A 393 -27.72 -1.18 29.37
CA MET A 393 -28.60 -0.52 30.33
C MET A 393 -28.15 -0.81 31.77
N GLU A 394 -28.65 -0.04 32.72
CA GLU A 394 -28.29 -0.17 34.15
C GLU A 394 -28.67 -1.55 34.74
N ASP A 395 -29.71 -2.19 34.23
CA ASP A 395 -30.13 -3.54 34.61
C ASP A 395 -29.28 -4.66 33.97
N GLY A 396 -28.28 -4.29 33.16
CA GLY A 396 -27.40 -5.19 32.44
C GLY A 396 -27.98 -5.69 31.11
N SER A 397 -29.20 -5.31 30.74
CA SER A 397 -29.76 -5.63 29.42
C SER A 397 -29.01 -4.90 28.31
N ILE A 398 -28.91 -5.55 27.15
CA ILE A 398 -28.23 -4.98 25.97
C ILE A 398 -29.23 -4.85 24.83
N ARG A 399 -29.30 -3.63 24.27
CA ARG A 399 -29.97 -3.34 23.01
C ARG A 399 -28.92 -3.10 21.92
N HIS A 400 -29.20 -3.53 20.69
CA HIS A 400 -28.34 -3.23 19.53
C HIS A 400 -29.13 -2.38 18.54
N ASP A 401 -28.60 -1.20 18.24
CA ASP A 401 -29.06 -0.34 17.15
C ASP A 401 -27.95 -0.30 16.08
N GLU A 402 -28.32 -0.22 14.80
CA GLU A 402 -27.36 -0.16 13.69
C GLU A 402 -27.89 0.66 12.51
N TYR A 403 -26.98 1.06 11.62
CA TYR A 403 -27.30 1.68 10.33
C TYR A 403 -26.32 1.21 9.26
N LEU A 404 -26.81 0.91 8.06
CA LEU A 404 -26.03 0.62 6.86
C LEU A 404 -26.64 1.34 5.66
N ALA A 405 -25.84 2.13 4.95
CA ALA A 405 -26.25 2.81 3.74
C ALA A 405 -26.30 1.84 2.53
N GLU A 406 -27.48 1.37 2.16
CA GLU A 406 -27.62 0.38 1.07
C GLU A 406 -27.82 0.98 -0.33
N GLN A 407 -27.93 2.31 -0.42
CA GLN A 407 -28.17 3.04 -1.66
C GLN A 407 -26.96 3.89 -2.05
N ALA A 408 -26.84 4.19 -3.34
CA ALA A 408 -25.72 4.98 -3.88
C ALA A 408 -25.79 6.48 -3.51
N SER A 409 -26.92 6.97 -3.01
CA SER A 409 -27.08 8.35 -2.53
C SER A 409 -26.15 8.66 -1.36
N ASP A 410 -25.79 9.93 -1.19
CA ASP A 410 -24.93 10.38 -0.08
C ASP A 410 -25.58 10.09 1.29
N PRO A 411 -25.03 9.16 2.09
CA PRO A 411 -25.69 8.71 3.31
C PRO A 411 -25.41 9.63 4.50
N ARG A 412 -24.45 10.56 4.40
CA ARG A 412 -23.85 11.22 5.57
C ARG A 412 -24.87 11.94 6.43
N ARG A 413 -25.86 12.60 5.84
CA ARG A 413 -26.89 13.34 6.60
C ARG A 413 -27.83 12.39 7.34
N GLU A 414 -28.43 11.46 6.63
CA GLU A 414 -29.36 10.47 7.19
C GLU A 414 -28.69 9.61 8.26
N LEU A 415 -27.48 9.12 7.97
CA LEU A 415 -26.65 8.35 8.89
C LEU A 415 -26.41 9.11 10.20
N THR A 416 -26.09 10.41 10.11
CA THR A 416 -25.83 11.25 11.29
C THR A 416 -27.11 11.46 12.10
N GLU A 417 -28.24 11.75 11.46
CA GLU A 417 -29.51 11.93 12.15
C GLU A 417 -29.98 10.63 12.83
N ALA A 418 -29.79 9.48 12.18
CA ALA A 418 -30.08 8.16 12.76
C ALA A 418 -29.19 7.87 13.97
N LEU A 419 -27.89 8.18 13.87
CA LEU A 419 -26.95 8.01 14.98
C LEU A 419 -27.34 8.86 16.19
N LEU A 420 -27.64 10.16 15.99
CA LEU A 420 -28.03 11.06 17.07
C LEU A 420 -29.30 10.59 17.78
N ARG A 421 -30.25 9.99 17.05
CA ARG A 421 -31.44 9.37 17.66
C ARG A 421 -31.09 8.15 18.52
N SER A 422 -30.18 7.29 18.06
CA SER A 422 -29.76 6.08 18.79
C SER A 422 -28.96 6.42 20.06
N LEU A 423 -28.06 7.41 19.98
CA LEU A 423 -27.19 7.80 21.11
C LEU A 423 -27.90 8.60 22.21
N GLY A 424 -29.04 9.23 21.89
CA GLY A 424 -29.78 10.06 22.83
C GLY A 424 -28.93 11.19 23.46
N ASP A 425 -29.28 11.60 24.67
CA ASP A 425 -28.67 12.72 25.38
C ASP A 425 -27.93 12.34 26.68
N ARG A 426 -27.93 11.06 27.07
CA ARG A 426 -27.41 10.57 28.36
C ARG A 426 -26.49 9.36 28.24
N GLY A 427 -25.58 9.20 29.20
CA GLY A 427 -24.72 8.02 29.35
C GLY A 427 -23.38 8.12 28.61
N SER A 428 -22.43 7.27 28.95
CA SER A 428 -21.09 7.27 28.33
C SER A 428 -21.09 6.57 26.97
N ILE A 429 -20.18 6.99 26.08
CA ILE A 429 -20.02 6.38 24.75
C ILE A 429 -18.61 5.79 24.66
N CYS A 430 -18.52 4.49 24.89
CA CYS A 430 -17.33 3.69 24.69
C CYS A 430 -17.03 3.56 23.20
N VAL A 431 -15.84 3.98 22.80
CA VAL A 431 -15.28 3.79 21.45
C VAL A 431 -13.96 3.09 21.58
N TYR A 432 -13.53 2.35 20.55
CA TYR A 432 -12.26 1.66 20.66
C TYR A 432 -11.10 2.63 20.60
N SER A 433 -11.18 3.69 19.79
CA SER A 433 -10.10 4.67 19.65
C SER A 433 -10.64 6.06 19.36
N GLU A 434 -9.76 7.04 19.25
CA GLU A 434 -10.12 8.39 18.79
C GLU A 434 -10.67 8.45 17.35
N TYR A 435 -10.72 7.35 16.58
CA TYR A 435 -11.22 7.34 15.21
C TYR A 435 -12.67 7.86 15.10
N GLU A 436 -13.57 7.37 15.94
CA GLU A 436 -14.98 7.77 15.98
C GLU A 436 -15.12 9.28 16.23
N ARG A 437 -14.26 9.85 17.08
CA ARG A 437 -14.21 11.30 17.34
C ARG A 437 -13.95 12.08 16.05
N HIS A 438 -12.98 11.65 15.25
CA HIS A 438 -12.62 12.32 14.00
C HIS A 438 -13.76 12.26 12.98
N VAL A 439 -14.43 11.10 12.87
CA VAL A 439 -15.61 10.94 12.00
C VAL A 439 -16.72 11.90 12.41
N LEU A 440 -17.06 11.94 13.70
CA LEU A 440 -18.08 12.82 14.25
C LEU A 440 -17.76 14.31 14.01
N LEU A 441 -16.54 14.75 14.30
CA LEU A 441 -16.13 16.14 14.08
C LEU A 441 -16.21 16.52 12.59
N SER A 442 -15.79 15.63 11.68
CA SER A 442 -15.92 15.84 10.24
C SER A 442 -17.38 15.96 9.79
N LEU A 443 -18.30 15.20 10.39
CA LEU A 443 -19.74 15.34 10.13
C LEU A 443 -20.29 16.69 10.66
N GLY A 444 -19.82 17.15 11.82
CA GLY A 444 -20.20 18.45 12.37
C GLY A 444 -19.66 19.64 11.57
N GLU A 445 -18.54 19.47 10.88
CA GLU A 445 -18.05 20.43 9.89
C GLU A 445 -18.97 20.52 8.67
N LEU A 446 -19.41 19.36 8.17
CA LEU A 446 -20.26 19.23 7.00
C LEU A 446 -21.70 19.71 7.22
N PHE A 447 -22.25 19.49 8.41
CA PHE A 447 -23.63 19.85 8.77
C PHE A 447 -23.66 20.83 9.96
N PRO A 448 -23.53 22.15 9.71
CA PRO A 448 -23.52 23.16 10.76
C PRO A 448 -24.74 23.15 11.69
N ASP A 449 -25.92 22.77 11.17
CA ASP A 449 -27.17 22.60 11.92
C ASP A 449 -27.10 21.46 12.94
N LEU A 450 -26.33 20.41 12.67
CA LEU A 450 -26.14 19.25 13.57
C LEU A 450 -24.92 19.40 14.49
N ARG A 451 -24.03 20.36 14.23
CA ARG A 451 -22.76 20.54 14.93
C ARG A 451 -22.90 20.57 16.45
N GLY A 452 -23.88 21.31 16.97
CA GLY A 452 -24.09 21.42 18.42
C GLY A 452 -24.48 20.09 19.07
N ALA A 453 -25.28 19.26 18.39
CA ALA A 453 -25.64 17.92 18.86
C ALA A 453 -24.44 16.96 18.82
N ILE A 454 -23.68 17.00 17.74
CA ILE A 454 -22.45 16.22 17.58
C ILE A 454 -21.42 16.58 18.66
N GLN A 455 -21.24 17.85 18.98
CA GLN A 455 -20.30 18.28 20.03
C GLN A 455 -20.67 17.69 21.40
N ARG A 456 -21.96 17.59 21.74
CA ARG A 456 -22.40 16.94 22.98
C ARG A 456 -22.10 15.43 22.98
N VAL A 457 -22.26 14.76 21.84
CA VAL A 457 -21.85 13.35 21.67
C VAL A 457 -20.34 13.20 21.88
N VAL A 458 -19.54 14.07 21.24
CA VAL A 458 -18.07 14.05 21.33
C VAL A 458 -17.56 14.24 22.77
N GLN A 459 -18.29 14.99 23.61
CA GLN A 459 -17.98 15.17 25.03
C GLN A 459 -18.25 13.93 25.88
N ARG A 460 -19.10 13.01 25.42
CA ARG A 460 -19.45 11.76 26.11
C ARG A 460 -18.55 10.58 25.73
N LEU A 461 -17.65 10.76 24.76
CA LEU A 461 -16.75 9.71 24.28
C LEU A 461 -15.73 9.29 25.34
N TRP A 462 -15.54 7.99 25.46
CA TRP A 462 -14.58 7.34 26.33
C TRP A 462 -13.78 6.31 25.52
N ASP A 463 -12.45 6.48 25.47
CA ASP A 463 -11.54 5.71 24.62
C ASP A 463 -11.00 4.46 25.35
N LEU A 464 -11.45 3.28 24.92
CA LEU A 464 -11.04 2.00 25.50
C LEU A 464 -9.57 1.65 25.20
N LEU A 465 -9.06 1.95 24.00
CA LEU A 465 -7.67 1.69 23.62
C LEU A 465 -6.71 2.43 24.56
N SER A 466 -6.98 3.70 24.84
CA SER A 466 -6.17 4.50 25.75
C SER A 466 -6.13 3.87 27.15
N VAL A 467 -7.28 3.42 27.66
CA VAL A 467 -7.35 2.74 28.97
C VAL A 467 -6.54 1.45 28.97
N ILE A 468 -6.67 0.62 27.92
CA ILE A 468 -5.92 -0.64 27.84
C ILE A 468 -4.41 -0.34 27.76
N GLN A 469 -3.97 0.55 26.87
CA GLN A 469 -2.55 0.87 26.69
C GLN A 469 -1.87 1.36 27.99
N GLN A 470 -2.61 2.09 28.81
CA GLN A 470 -2.08 2.70 30.03
C GLN A 470 -2.24 1.83 31.26
N HIS A 471 -3.26 0.96 31.32
CA HIS A 471 -3.66 0.28 32.56
C HIS A 471 -3.73 -1.25 32.47
N TYR A 472 -3.51 -1.85 31.28
CA TYR A 472 -3.58 -3.29 31.11
C TYR A 472 -2.59 -3.82 30.05
N TYR A 473 -2.07 -5.02 30.27
CA TYR A 473 -1.31 -5.74 29.25
C TYR A 473 -1.46 -7.25 29.42
N HIS A 474 -1.58 -7.96 28.30
CA HIS A 474 -1.53 -9.41 28.28
C HIS A 474 -0.38 -9.89 27.36
N PRO A 475 0.39 -10.95 27.70
CA PRO A 475 1.50 -11.43 26.88
C PRO A 475 1.11 -11.73 25.42
N ALA A 476 -0.10 -12.26 25.20
CA ALA A 476 -0.60 -12.56 23.87
C ALA A 476 -0.86 -11.31 22.99
N PHE A 477 -0.82 -10.10 23.54
CA PHE A 477 -0.87 -8.87 22.74
C PHE A 477 0.36 -8.74 21.84
N ASN A 478 1.51 -9.31 22.24
CA ASN A 478 2.78 -9.22 21.51
C ASN A 478 3.15 -7.78 21.09
N GLY A 479 2.81 -6.81 21.94
CA GLY A 479 3.06 -5.38 21.69
C GLY A 479 2.04 -4.68 20.78
N SER A 480 1.03 -5.39 20.28
CA SER A 480 -0.09 -4.83 19.51
C SER A 480 -1.31 -4.62 20.40
N PHE A 481 -1.83 -3.40 20.39
CA PHE A 481 -3.05 -3.02 21.09
C PHE A 481 -4.21 -2.78 20.12
N SER A 482 -4.19 -3.35 18.91
CA SER A 482 -5.38 -3.28 18.04
C SER A 482 -6.47 -4.21 18.56
N MET A 483 -7.74 -3.92 18.25
CA MET A 483 -8.87 -4.74 18.68
C MET A 483 -8.68 -6.20 18.26
N LYS A 484 -8.17 -6.41 17.05
CA LYS A 484 -7.89 -7.74 16.48
C LYS A 484 -6.78 -8.51 17.19
N SER A 485 -5.94 -7.84 17.96
CA SER A 485 -4.93 -8.47 18.80
C SER A 485 -5.44 -8.67 20.24
N VAL A 486 -6.16 -7.68 20.77
CA VAL A 486 -6.62 -7.66 22.16
C VAL A 486 -7.81 -8.58 22.38
N LEU A 487 -8.82 -8.50 21.51
CA LEU A 487 -10.06 -9.25 21.62
C LEU A 487 -9.82 -10.77 21.66
N PRO A 488 -9.16 -11.41 20.67
CA PRO A 488 -8.91 -12.85 20.72
C PRO A 488 -7.93 -13.28 21.81
N ALA A 489 -7.08 -12.37 22.31
CA ALA A 489 -6.16 -12.67 23.41
C ALA A 489 -6.89 -12.85 24.75
N LEU A 490 -7.99 -12.11 24.97
CA LEU A 490 -8.79 -12.18 26.19
C LEU A 490 -10.05 -13.03 26.02
N ILE A 491 -10.59 -13.09 24.81
CA ILE A 491 -11.85 -13.77 24.46
C ILE A 491 -11.65 -14.51 23.13
N PRO A 492 -11.02 -15.70 23.14
CA PRO A 492 -10.71 -16.45 21.91
C PRO A 492 -11.93 -16.71 21.02
N ASP A 493 -13.11 -16.89 21.62
CA ASP A 493 -14.37 -17.14 20.91
C ASP A 493 -14.87 -15.94 20.09
N LEU A 494 -14.38 -14.73 20.38
CA LEU A 494 -14.72 -13.53 19.64
C LEU A 494 -13.70 -13.18 18.54
N SER A 495 -12.87 -14.14 18.12
CA SER A 495 -11.97 -14.00 16.98
C SER A 495 -12.69 -13.64 15.67
N TYR A 496 -12.03 -12.82 14.86
CA TYR A 496 -12.46 -12.42 13.51
C TYR A 496 -12.29 -13.53 12.46
N SER A 497 -11.59 -14.61 12.78
CA SER A 497 -11.25 -15.68 11.82
C SER A 497 -12.45 -16.43 11.24
N ARG A 498 -13.63 -16.30 11.85
CA ARG A 498 -14.88 -16.93 11.39
C ARG A 498 -15.78 -15.97 10.58
N LEU A 499 -15.41 -14.70 10.47
CA LEU A 499 -16.19 -13.71 9.73
C LEU A 499 -15.81 -13.73 8.26
N VAL A 500 -16.80 -13.47 7.40
CA VAL A 500 -16.57 -13.23 5.96
C VAL A 500 -15.72 -11.98 5.75
N ILE A 501 -15.92 -10.96 6.58
CA ILE A 501 -15.15 -9.72 6.61
C ILE A 501 -14.31 -9.71 7.89
N GLY A 502 -12.98 -9.75 7.75
CA GLY A 502 -12.05 -9.75 8.90
C GLY A 502 -11.32 -8.43 9.15
N HIS A 503 -11.49 -7.44 8.26
CA HIS A 503 -10.80 -6.15 8.39
C HIS A 503 -11.48 -5.01 7.62
N GLY A 504 -11.31 -3.77 8.12
CA GLY A 504 -11.94 -2.57 7.58
C GLY A 504 -11.65 -2.28 6.11
N ALA A 505 -10.46 -2.61 5.59
CA ALA A 505 -10.21 -2.46 4.14
C ALA A 505 -11.17 -3.34 3.31
N LEU A 506 -11.39 -4.59 3.73
CA LEU A 506 -12.34 -5.49 3.08
C LEU A 506 -13.79 -5.07 3.33
N ALA A 507 -14.11 -4.51 4.50
CA ALA A 507 -15.41 -3.90 4.74
C ALA A 507 -15.69 -2.77 3.73
N SER A 508 -14.75 -1.82 3.60
CA SER A 508 -14.87 -0.71 2.63
C SER A 508 -14.99 -1.19 1.19
N ALA A 509 -14.21 -2.18 0.77
CA ALA A 509 -14.27 -2.74 -0.58
C ALA A 509 -15.59 -3.50 -0.83
N THR A 510 -16.05 -4.26 0.16
CA THR A 510 -17.33 -4.99 0.10
C THR A 510 -18.50 -4.02 0.01
N TYR A 511 -18.47 -2.93 0.80
CA TYR A 511 -19.44 -1.86 0.73
C TYR A 511 -19.48 -1.22 -0.68
N LYS A 512 -18.32 -0.86 -1.22
CA LYS A 512 -18.22 -0.27 -2.56
C LYS A 512 -18.85 -1.20 -3.61
N LYS A 513 -18.50 -2.49 -3.57
CA LYS A 513 -19.07 -3.49 -4.48
C LYS A 513 -20.60 -3.60 -4.31
N MET A 514 -21.08 -3.73 -3.07
CA MET A 514 -22.50 -3.89 -2.75
C MET A 514 -23.37 -2.74 -3.28
N VAL A 515 -22.87 -1.51 -3.22
CA VAL A 515 -23.64 -0.30 -3.53
C VAL A 515 -23.48 0.13 -4.99
N PHE A 516 -22.28 0.02 -5.56
CA PHE A 516 -21.96 0.62 -6.87
C PHE A 516 -21.78 -0.38 -8.01
N GLU A 517 -21.64 -1.68 -7.72
CA GLU A 517 -21.27 -2.68 -8.74
C GLU A 517 -22.23 -3.88 -8.79
N GLU A 518 -22.67 -4.37 -7.63
CA GLU A 518 -23.48 -5.58 -7.55
C GLU A 518 -24.95 -5.32 -7.93
N THR A 519 -25.49 -6.19 -8.77
CA THR A 519 -26.87 -6.10 -9.28
C THR A 519 -27.75 -7.24 -8.81
N ASP A 520 -27.16 -8.38 -8.40
CA ASP A 520 -27.91 -9.49 -7.81
C ASP A 520 -28.34 -9.15 -6.38
N LEU A 521 -29.66 -9.14 -6.15
CA LEU A 521 -30.25 -8.85 -4.84
C LEU A 521 -29.83 -9.86 -3.76
N VAL A 522 -29.63 -11.13 -4.13
CA VAL A 522 -29.23 -12.16 -3.16
C VAL A 522 -27.80 -11.91 -2.68
N GLU A 523 -26.89 -11.61 -3.59
CA GLU A 523 -25.51 -11.27 -3.24
C GLU A 523 -25.41 -9.94 -2.49
N ARG A 524 -26.20 -8.92 -2.86
CA ARG A 524 -26.28 -7.67 -2.09
C ARG A 524 -26.72 -7.91 -0.65
N LEU A 525 -27.76 -8.72 -0.44
CA LEU A 525 -28.22 -9.09 0.91
C LEU A 525 -27.13 -9.83 1.70
N ARG A 526 -26.39 -10.75 1.06
CA ARG A 526 -25.26 -11.44 1.72
C ARG A 526 -24.16 -10.47 2.14
N MET A 527 -23.77 -9.55 1.27
CA MET A 527 -22.77 -8.52 1.59
C MET A 527 -23.25 -7.62 2.73
N ALA A 528 -24.52 -7.20 2.70
CA ALA A 528 -25.10 -6.37 3.74
C ALA A 528 -25.11 -7.07 5.10
N THR A 529 -25.46 -8.36 5.16
CA THR A 529 -25.37 -9.17 6.38
C THR A 529 -23.92 -9.27 6.88
N ALA A 530 -22.97 -9.57 6.00
CA ALA A 530 -21.55 -9.67 6.39
C ALA A 530 -20.99 -8.34 6.94
N LEU A 531 -21.39 -7.20 6.37
CA LEU A 531 -21.02 -5.87 6.86
C LEU A 531 -21.61 -5.60 8.25
N ARG A 532 -22.89 -5.93 8.46
CA ARG A 532 -23.56 -5.80 9.78
C ARG A 532 -22.90 -6.66 10.85
N GLU A 533 -22.62 -7.92 10.53
CA GLU A 533 -21.94 -8.84 11.45
C GLU A 533 -20.55 -8.36 11.85
N TYR A 534 -19.78 -7.80 10.91
CA TYR A 534 -18.44 -7.28 11.17
C TYR A 534 -18.47 -6.04 12.08
N CYS A 535 -19.24 -5.01 11.74
CA CYS A 535 -19.34 -3.80 12.58
C CYS A 535 -20.00 -4.11 13.95
N GLY A 536 -20.99 -5.02 13.96
CA GLY A 536 -21.57 -5.56 15.18
C GLY A 536 -20.56 -6.28 16.07
N ARG A 537 -19.60 -7.01 15.47
CA ARG A 537 -18.52 -7.70 16.21
C ARG A 537 -17.65 -6.73 16.99
N ASP A 538 -17.31 -5.58 16.42
CA ASP A 538 -16.42 -4.61 17.07
C ASP A 538 -17.08 -4.00 18.31
N THR A 539 -18.35 -3.62 18.18
CA THR A 539 -19.13 -3.09 19.30
C THR A 539 -19.45 -4.12 20.38
N TRP A 540 -19.80 -5.35 20.00
CA TRP A 540 -19.94 -6.45 20.96
C TRP A 540 -18.60 -6.80 21.63
N GLY A 541 -17.51 -6.76 20.87
CA GLY A 541 -16.16 -6.95 21.38
C GLY A 541 -15.80 -5.93 22.46
N MET A 542 -16.18 -4.66 22.28
CA MET A 542 -15.99 -3.63 23.30
C MET A 542 -16.78 -3.91 24.58
N VAL A 543 -18.04 -4.35 24.48
CA VAL A 543 -18.86 -4.74 25.65
C VAL A 543 -18.11 -5.81 26.47
N GLU A 544 -17.72 -6.90 25.81
CA GLU A 544 -17.15 -8.06 26.49
C GLU A 544 -15.72 -7.78 27.00
N LEU A 545 -14.92 -6.98 26.28
CA LEU A 545 -13.64 -6.51 26.77
C LEU A 545 -13.81 -5.69 28.06
N ARG A 546 -14.76 -4.76 28.09
CA ARG A 546 -15.01 -3.93 29.28
C ARG A 546 -15.39 -4.80 30.47
N ARG A 547 -16.26 -5.80 30.28
CA ARG A 547 -16.69 -6.76 31.31
C ARG A 547 -15.53 -7.59 31.84
N ILE A 548 -14.69 -8.16 30.98
CA ILE A 548 -13.53 -8.95 31.41
C ILE A 548 -12.50 -8.10 32.13
N LEU A 549 -12.20 -6.91 31.62
CA LEU A 549 -11.26 -6.00 32.27
C LEU A 549 -11.78 -5.57 33.65
N LEU A 550 -13.08 -5.33 33.79
CA LEU A 550 -13.70 -4.99 35.07
C LEU A 550 -13.59 -6.15 36.06
N ALA A 551 -13.92 -7.37 35.65
CA ALA A 551 -13.81 -8.56 36.49
C ALA A 551 -12.36 -8.81 36.96
N LYS A 552 -11.39 -8.67 36.04
CA LYS A 552 -9.94 -8.79 36.35
C LYS A 552 -9.48 -7.70 37.32
N ALA A 553 -9.90 -6.45 37.10
CA ALA A 553 -9.56 -5.33 37.97
C ALA A 553 -10.12 -5.51 39.40
N MET A 554 -11.37 -5.96 39.54
CA MET A 554 -11.98 -6.26 40.83
C MET A 554 -11.24 -7.37 41.58
N HIS A 555 -10.86 -8.44 40.87
CA HIS A 555 -10.08 -9.53 41.47
C HIS A 555 -8.71 -9.05 41.96
N ALA A 556 -7.99 -8.27 41.15
CA ALA A 556 -6.70 -7.69 41.52
C ALA A 556 -6.81 -6.76 42.74
N TYR A 557 -7.82 -5.88 42.77
CA TYR A 557 -8.09 -4.98 43.89
C TYR A 557 -8.36 -5.75 45.19
N SER A 558 -9.21 -6.78 45.14
CA SER A 558 -9.53 -7.61 46.32
C SER A 558 -8.33 -8.36 46.89
N THR A 559 -7.39 -8.76 46.02
CA THR A 559 -6.16 -9.47 46.41
C THR A 559 -5.16 -8.53 47.05
N GLN A 560 -5.02 -7.31 46.53
CA GLN A 560 -4.17 -6.27 47.11
C GLN A 560 -4.67 -5.83 48.49
N ALA A 561 -5.98 -5.60 48.66
CA ALA A 561 -6.59 -5.22 49.93
C ALA A 561 -6.36 -6.28 51.04
N ARG A 562 -6.45 -7.57 50.69
CA ARG A 562 -6.21 -8.67 51.65
C ARG A 562 -4.74 -8.84 52.03
N GLY A 563 -3.81 -8.49 51.15
CA GLY A 563 -2.36 -8.57 51.41
C GLY A 563 -1.79 -7.37 52.18
N SER A 564 -2.54 -6.28 52.32
CA SER A 564 -2.16 -5.12 53.13
C SER A 564 -2.66 -5.17 54.58
N ASP A 565 -3.56 -6.11 54.90
CA ASP A 565 -4.07 -6.38 56.25
C ASP A 565 -3.31 -7.52 56.98
N SER A 566 -2.26 -8.06 56.35
CA SER A 566 -1.35 -9.09 56.88
C SER A 566 0.07 -8.56 56.97
#